data_AF-A0A2D7SQ59-F1
#
_entry.id   AF-A0A2D7SQ59-F1
#
_cell.length_a   1.000
_cell.length_b   1.000
_cell.length_c   1.000
_cell.angle_alpha   90.00
_cell.angle_beta   90.00
_cell.angle_gamma   90.00
#
_symmetry.space_group_name_H-M   'P 1'
#
loop_
_entity.id
_entity.type
_entity.pdbx_description
1 polymer ?
#
loop_
_entity_poly.entity_id
_entity_poly.type
_entity_poly.pdbx_seq_one_letter_code
_entity_poly.pdbx_strand_id
1 'polypeptide(L)'
;MLYLKKNMNLMLTASCNDADKFKEFAYDRIKHEFSDWCDNSKSIFAKIDQNTVIELFFDVNPSKLKEWLSKKSTKDIFETHNFIPTRYKFDKLEF
;
A
#
# COMPACT_ATOMS: atom_id res chain seq x y z
N MET A 1 20.51 -21.11 10.29
CA MET A 1 19.04 -21.22 10.47
C MET A 1 18.40 -20.00 9.81
N LEU A 2 18.04 -20.10 8.53
CA LEU A 2 17.39 -19.01 7.79
C LEU A 2 15.94 -18.94 8.26
N TYR A 3 15.62 -17.96 9.11
CA TYR A 3 14.23 -17.60 9.36
C TYR A 3 13.64 -17.12 8.05
N LEU A 4 12.86 -17.96 7.37
CA LEU A 4 11.97 -17.55 6.28
C LEU A 4 11.00 -16.53 6.89
N LYS A 5 11.32 -15.24 6.75
CA LYS A 5 10.35 -14.17 7.01
C LYS A 5 9.19 -14.41 6.06
N LYS A 6 8.07 -14.87 6.62
CA LYS A 6 6.89 -15.20 5.84
C LYS A 6 6.36 -13.91 5.23
N ASN A 7 6.32 -13.86 3.91
CA ASN A 7 5.65 -12.79 3.19
C ASN A 7 4.17 -12.77 3.59
N MET A 8 3.56 -11.58 3.58
CA MET A 8 2.18 -11.37 4.04
C MET A 8 1.32 -10.71 2.97
N ASN A 9 0.01 -10.90 3.05
CA ASN A 9 -0.94 -10.07 2.31
C ASN A 9 -1.34 -8.89 3.19
N LEU A 10 -1.53 -7.73 2.57
CA LEU A 10 -1.83 -6.47 3.23
C LEU A 10 -3.04 -5.82 2.55
N MET A 11 -4.09 -5.56 3.32
CA MET A 11 -5.15 -4.63 2.91
C MET A 11 -5.05 -3.35 3.71
N LEU A 12 -5.20 -2.25 3.01
CA LEU A 12 -5.29 -0.91 3.58
C LEU A 12 -6.59 -0.26 3.12
N THR A 13 -7.23 0.51 3.99
CA THR A 13 -8.01 1.66 3.53
C THR A 13 -7.17 2.90 3.72
N ALA A 14 -7.42 3.94 2.95
CA ALA A 14 -6.79 5.23 3.19
C ALA A 14 -7.76 6.37 2.90
N SER A 15 -7.71 7.40 3.73
CA SER A 15 -8.27 8.70 3.40
C SER A 15 -7.27 9.51 2.58
N CYS A 16 -7.75 10.36 1.68
CA CYS A 16 -6.96 11.29 0.88
C CYS A 16 -7.79 12.51 0.49
N ASN A 17 -7.13 13.57 0.02
CA ASN A 17 -7.81 14.80 -0.43
C ASN A 17 -8.66 14.58 -1.70
N ASP A 18 -8.22 13.70 -2.59
CA ASP A 18 -8.85 13.40 -3.87
C ASP A 18 -8.30 12.08 -4.42
N ALA A 19 -9.15 11.06 -4.52
CA ALA A 19 -8.77 9.70 -4.91
C ALA A 19 -8.27 9.61 -6.35
N ASP A 20 -8.85 10.39 -7.27
CA ASP A 20 -8.48 10.35 -8.69
C ASP A 20 -7.11 11.01 -8.88
N LYS A 21 -6.89 12.16 -8.22
CA LYS A 21 -5.58 12.83 -8.22
C LYS A 21 -4.51 12.00 -7.52
N PHE A 22 -4.82 11.36 -6.41
CA PHE A 22 -3.88 10.46 -5.76
C PHE A 22 -3.50 9.30 -6.70
N LYS A 23 -4.46 8.71 -7.40
CA LYS A 23 -4.19 7.65 -8.36
C LYS A 23 -3.23 8.11 -9.46
N GLU A 24 -3.54 9.20 -10.15
CA GLU A 24 -2.79 9.67 -11.32
C GLU A 24 -1.42 10.26 -10.94
N PHE A 25 -1.37 11.10 -9.90
CA PHE A 25 -0.18 11.89 -9.58
C PHE A 25 0.72 11.26 -8.52
N ALA A 26 0.24 10.26 -7.78
CA ALA A 26 1.03 9.55 -6.78
C ALA A 26 1.12 8.06 -7.07
N TYR A 27 0.03 7.31 -6.90
CA TYR A 27 0.03 5.85 -6.94
C TYR A 27 0.63 5.29 -8.24
N ASP A 28 0.13 5.71 -9.40
CA ASP A 28 0.58 5.18 -10.69
C ASP A 28 2.05 5.54 -10.98
N ARG A 29 2.54 6.67 -10.44
CA ARG A 29 3.94 7.09 -10.60
C ARG A 29 4.89 6.24 -9.76
N ILE A 30 4.52 5.89 -8.53
CA ILE A 30 5.36 5.11 -7.61
C ILE A 30 5.12 3.60 -7.69
N LYS A 31 4.13 3.15 -8.46
CA LYS A 31 3.78 1.74 -8.60
C LYS A 31 4.95 0.86 -9.01
N HIS A 32 5.89 1.38 -9.81
CA HIS A 32 7.09 0.63 -10.21
C HIS A 32 7.99 0.26 -9.01
N GLU A 33 7.98 1.04 -7.93
CA GLU A 33 8.76 0.76 -6.70
C GLU A 33 8.16 -0.39 -5.88
N PHE A 34 6.90 -0.77 -6.14
CA PHE A 34 6.23 -1.82 -5.36
C PHE A 34 6.87 -3.20 -5.55
N SER A 35 7.47 -3.44 -6.72
CA SER A 35 8.18 -4.68 -7.05
C SER A 35 9.34 -4.97 -6.08
N ASP A 36 9.85 -3.94 -5.39
CA ASP A 36 10.90 -4.14 -4.39
C ASP A 36 10.39 -4.84 -3.14
N TRP A 37 9.12 -4.64 -2.77
CA TRP A 37 8.57 -5.07 -1.48
C TRP A 37 7.28 -5.89 -1.56
N CYS A 38 6.65 -6.07 -2.72
CA CYS A 38 5.50 -6.95 -2.95
C CYS A 38 5.43 -7.44 -4.41
N ASP A 39 4.52 -8.36 -4.70
CA ASP A 39 4.19 -8.74 -6.09
C ASP A 39 3.30 -7.65 -6.73
N ASN A 40 3.95 -6.71 -7.41
CA ASN A 40 3.27 -5.56 -8.03
C ASN A 40 2.23 -5.97 -9.09
N SER A 41 2.40 -7.12 -9.75
CA SER A 41 1.45 -7.61 -10.76
C SER A 41 0.07 -7.94 -10.16
N LYS A 42 0.03 -8.16 -8.84
CA LYS A 42 -1.17 -8.49 -8.07
C LYS A 42 -1.66 -7.33 -7.18
N SER A 43 -1.00 -6.17 -7.24
CA SER A 43 -1.44 -5.01 -6.46
C SER A 43 -2.75 -4.44 -6.99
N ILE A 44 -3.69 -4.12 -6.08
CA ILE A 44 -5.00 -3.56 -6.41
C ILE A 44 -5.11 -2.19 -5.75
N PHE A 45 -5.65 -1.24 -6.50
CA PHE A 45 -6.11 0.06 -6.03
C PHE A 45 -7.57 0.20 -6.42
N ALA A 46 -8.42 0.55 -5.46
CA ALA A 46 -9.84 0.77 -5.69
C ALA A 46 -10.28 2.07 -5.02
N LYS A 47 -10.96 2.92 -5.77
CA LYS A 47 -11.67 4.09 -5.24
C LYS A 47 -12.97 3.60 -4.60
N ILE A 48 -13.21 3.94 -3.33
CA ILE A 48 -14.51 3.74 -2.68
C ILE A 48 -15.39 4.96 -2.95
N ASP A 49 -14.86 6.14 -2.68
CA ASP A 49 -15.50 7.43 -2.88
C ASP A 49 -14.44 8.50 -3.23
N GLN A 50 -14.79 9.78 -3.21
CA GLN A 50 -13.88 10.86 -3.59
C GLN A 50 -12.66 10.98 -2.67
N ASN A 51 -12.76 10.58 -1.41
CA ASN A 51 -11.75 10.79 -0.38
C ASN A 51 -11.25 9.48 0.24
N THR A 52 -11.81 8.34 -0.14
CA THR A 52 -11.49 7.04 0.44
C THR A 52 -11.10 6.03 -0.64
N VAL A 53 -10.01 5.31 -0.38
CA VAL A 53 -9.51 4.24 -1.26
C VAL A 53 -9.24 2.96 -0.48
N ILE A 54 -9.22 1.83 -1.19
CA ILE A 54 -8.71 0.55 -0.73
C ILE A 54 -7.49 0.16 -1.56
N GLU A 55 -6.49 -0.40 -0.90
CA GLU A 55 -5.35 -1.02 -1.53
C GLU A 55 -5.17 -2.46 -1.04
N LEU A 56 -4.81 -3.36 -1.96
CA LEU A 56 -4.42 -4.73 -1.65
C LEU A 56 -3.02 -4.99 -2.21
N PHE A 57 -2.14 -5.50 -1.35
CA PHE A 57 -0.79 -5.92 -1.70
C PHE A 57 -0.58 -7.38 -1.30
N PHE A 58 0.04 -8.15 -2.18
CA PHE A 58 0.29 -9.58 -1.99
C PHE A 58 1.79 -9.85 -1.97
N ASP A 59 2.18 -10.92 -1.28
CA ASP A 59 3.58 -11.31 -1.14
C ASP A 59 4.49 -10.21 -0.57
N VAL A 60 3.96 -9.43 0.39
CA VAL A 60 4.64 -8.29 0.99
C VAL A 60 5.81 -8.77 1.85
N ASN A 61 7.01 -8.26 1.55
CA ASN A 61 8.18 -8.34 2.41
C ASN A 61 8.13 -7.19 3.45
N PRO A 62 7.89 -7.50 4.74
CA PRO A 62 7.68 -6.45 5.75
C PRO A 62 8.91 -5.56 6.01
N SER A 63 10.11 -6.12 5.84
CA SER A 63 11.35 -5.35 6.04
C SER A 63 11.53 -4.31 4.94
N LYS A 64 11.38 -4.72 3.69
CA LYS A 64 11.52 -3.82 2.54
C LYS A 64 10.39 -2.80 2.47
N LEU A 65 9.17 -3.18 2.84
CA LEU A 65 8.07 -2.21 2.98
C LEU A 65 8.41 -1.14 4.03
N LYS A 66 8.97 -1.52 5.18
CA LYS A 66 9.37 -0.55 6.22
C LYS A 66 10.45 0.41 5.72
N GLU A 67 11.42 -0.09 4.97
CA GLU A 67 12.45 0.75 4.32
C GLU A 67 11.83 1.71 3.31
N TRP A 68 10.92 1.22 2.46
CA TRP A 68 10.21 2.02 1.47
C TRP A 68 9.37 3.14 2.11
N LEU A 69 8.63 2.84 3.19
CA LEU A 69 7.86 3.81 3.97
C LEU A 69 8.74 4.85 4.68
N SER A 70 10.03 4.56 4.87
CA SER A 70 10.97 5.47 5.52
C SER A 70 11.60 6.47 4.54
N LYS A 71 11.50 6.24 3.22
CA LYS A 71 11.99 7.15 2.19
C LYS A 71 11.29 8.51 2.30
N LYS A 72 12.06 9.59 2.15
CA LYS A 72 11.52 10.96 2.15
C LYS A 72 10.48 11.15 1.04
N SER A 73 10.76 10.70 -0.18
CA SER A 73 9.85 10.80 -1.31
C SER A 73 8.48 10.16 -1.04
N THR A 74 8.45 8.99 -0.40
CA THR A 74 7.21 8.32 -0.01
C THR A 74 6.41 9.14 1.01
N LYS A 75 7.08 9.70 2.02
CA LYS A 75 6.45 10.55 3.03
C LYS A 75 5.91 11.85 2.43
N ASP A 76 6.70 12.50 1.57
CA ASP A 76 6.32 13.74 0.89
C ASP A 76 5.05 13.53 0.03
N ILE A 77 4.92 12.37 -0.64
CA ILE A 77 3.71 12.01 -1.38
C ILE A 77 2.51 11.86 -0.45
N PHE A 78 2.68 11.16 0.67
CA PHE A 78 1.59 10.96 1.62
C PHE A 78 1.12 12.29 2.21
N GLU A 79 2.05 13.17 2.58
CA GLU A 79 1.74 14.51 3.07
C GLU A 79 1.03 15.36 2.00
N THR A 80 1.55 15.40 0.76
CA THR A 80 0.99 16.18 -0.36
C THR A 80 -0.47 15.82 -0.65
N HIS A 81 -0.81 14.54 -0.56
CA HIS A 81 -2.15 14.05 -0.86
C HIS A 81 -3.03 13.84 0.39
N ASN A 82 -2.51 14.18 1.57
CA ASN A 82 -3.13 13.86 2.87
C ASN A 82 -3.54 12.38 2.95
N PHE A 83 -2.65 11.50 2.46
CA PHE A 83 -2.87 10.06 2.37
C PHE A 83 -2.58 9.41 3.72
N ILE A 84 -3.62 8.89 4.37
CA ILE A 84 -3.53 8.32 5.72
C ILE A 84 -3.98 6.85 5.66
N PRO A 85 -3.04 5.90 5.47
CA PRO A 85 -3.37 4.49 5.36
C PRO A 85 -3.64 3.84 6.73
N THR A 86 -4.71 3.07 6.80
CA THR A 86 -5.08 2.23 7.94
C THR A 86 -5.01 0.76 7.54
N ARG A 87 -4.18 -0.01 8.25
CA ARG A 87 -4.00 -1.44 8.01
C ARG A 87 -5.09 -2.27 8.66
N TYR A 88 -5.63 -3.22 7.91
CA TYR A 88 -6.50 -4.27 8.44
C TYR A 88 -5.74 -5.58 8.66
N LYS A 89 -6.21 -6.35 9.64
CA LYS A 89 -5.88 -7.76 9.81
C LYS A 89 -7.16 -8.54 9.54
N PHE A 90 -7.07 -9.58 8.73
CA PHE A 90 -8.16 -10.51 8.52
C PHE A 90 -7.91 -11.75 9.37
N ASP A 91 -8.93 -12.16 10.10
CA ASP A 91 -9.02 -13.51 10.59
C ASP A 91 -9.55 -14.41 9.46
N LYS A 92 -9.26 -15.71 9.55
CA LYS A 92 -9.84 -16.66 8.61
C LYS A 92 -11.35 -16.65 8.78
N LEU A 93 -12.07 -16.71 7.65
CA LEU A 93 -13.48 -17.04 7.69
C LEU A 93 -13.60 -18.49 8.19
N GLU A 94 -14.22 -18.66 9.33
CA GLU A 94 -14.62 -19.96 9.85
C GLU A 94 -16.04 -20.25 9.37
N PHE A 95 -16.25 -21.43 8.80
CA PHE A 95 -17.54 -21.94 8.36
C PHE A 95 -17.96 -23.11 9.24
#